data_AF-A0A1B7NU77-F1
#
_entry.id   AF-A0A1B7NU77-F1
#
_cell.length_a   1.000
_cell.length_b   1.000
_cell.length_c   1.000
_cell.angle_alpha   90.00
_cell.angle_beta   90.00
_cell.angle_gamma   90.00
#
_symmetry.space_group_name_H-M   'P 1'
#
loop_
_entity.id
_entity.type
_entity.pdbx_description
1 polymer ?
#
loop_
_entity_poly.entity_id
_entity_poly.type
_entity_poly.pdbx_seq_one_letter_code
_entity_poly.pdbx_strand_id
1 'polypeptide(L)'
;MQQKTQLVFLSILLLSLSAFAADKITDDITCPANEAIVYSPFKPWFYFYSGSNQLCWITSICALESADEARKQQFGATALIMGLIPLTLKDVAWPERRIALVSAPLPFAAAVIVRALGLEPTVVGELDGDQVQRYVQWMQGIMFTNVGLRSNIWTIVRVGGSFLVLLISYGLLALVEIFSKRSSLGCIYPVFAVSWCFAGVLPAMIHALFAMQRRQGKGSGGSDPLSTGSVSAVQGADEAWPVQLAWGIYYVAGTLIFTSIMAVTVVELTVWVFVQTAVTAASKMFALYLCLLLRNPDSVASQIRSDEE
;
A
#
# COMPACT_ATOMS: atom_id res chain seq x y z
N MET A 1 -16.84 -28.39 -7.85
CA MET A 1 -15.48 -28.99 -7.77
C MET A 1 -14.36 -27.96 -7.87
N GLN A 2 -14.50 -26.90 -8.67
CA GLN A 2 -13.49 -25.85 -8.90
C GLN A 2 -13.04 -25.06 -7.65
N GLN A 3 -13.92 -24.90 -6.66
CA GLN A 3 -13.64 -24.15 -5.43
C GLN A 3 -12.72 -24.91 -4.44
N LYS A 4 -12.76 -26.25 -4.46
CA LYS A 4 -11.86 -27.08 -3.63
C LYS A 4 -10.43 -27.08 -4.18
N THR A 5 -10.28 -27.00 -5.50
CA THR A 5 -8.97 -26.96 -6.17
C THR A 5 -8.22 -25.64 -5.91
N GLN A 6 -8.94 -24.52 -5.78
CA GLN A 6 -8.31 -23.22 -5.49
C GLN A 6 -7.83 -23.09 -4.04
N LEU A 7 -8.57 -23.63 -3.07
CA LEU A 7 -8.13 -23.70 -1.67
C LEU A 7 -6.91 -24.60 -1.49
N VAL A 8 -6.83 -25.71 -2.24
CA VAL A 8 -5.67 -26.60 -2.22
C VAL A 8 -4.44 -25.91 -2.84
N PHE A 9 -4.59 -25.16 -3.94
CA PHE A 9 -3.49 -24.39 -4.52
C PHE A 9 -3.00 -23.27 -3.60
N LEU A 10 -3.91 -22.56 -2.91
CA LEU A 10 -3.54 -21.52 -1.95
C LEU A 10 -2.80 -22.11 -0.74
N SER A 11 -3.26 -23.26 -0.24
CA SER A 11 -2.58 -23.98 0.85
C SER A 11 -1.22 -24.54 0.43
N ILE A 12 -1.08 -25.03 -0.81
CA ILE A 12 0.21 -25.51 -1.34
C ILE A 12 1.18 -24.34 -1.56
N LEU A 13 0.68 -23.16 -1.99
CA LEU A 13 1.50 -21.94 -2.13
C LEU A 13 1.95 -21.41 -0.75
N LEU A 14 1.07 -21.45 0.26
CA LEU A 14 1.40 -21.08 1.64
C LEU A 14 2.38 -22.09 2.28
N LEU A 15 2.26 -23.39 1.98
CA LEU A 15 3.20 -24.41 2.45
C LEU A 15 4.57 -24.34 1.76
N SER A 16 4.62 -24.00 0.46
CA SER A 16 5.90 -23.85 -0.25
C SER A 16 6.68 -22.63 0.23
N LEU A 17 6.00 -21.55 0.65
CA LEU A 17 6.63 -20.39 1.30
C LEU A 17 7.25 -20.74 2.67
N SER A 18 6.68 -21.69 3.43
CA SER A 18 7.26 -22.16 4.71
C SER A 18 8.42 -23.15 4.56
N ALA A 19 8.50 -23.86 3.42
CA ALA A 19 9.50 -24.93 3.22
C ALA A 19 10.90 -24.42 2.83
N PHE A 20 11.06 -23.16 2.45
CA PHE A 20 12.38 -22.57 2.12
C PHE A 20 13.16 -22.02 3.34
N ALA A 21 12.64 -22.16 4.56
CA ALA A 21 13.18 -21.50 5.76
C ALA A 21 13.88 -22.43 6.77
N ALA A 22 14.19 -23.68 6.40
CA ALA A 22 14.83 -24.64 7.30
C ALA A 22 16.21 -25.07 6.76
N ASP A 23 17.12 -24.12 6.57
CA ASP A 23 18.53 -24.43 6.43
C ASP A 23 19.22 -24.27 7.79
N LYS A 24 20.06 -25.25 8.12
CA LYS A 24 20.73 -25.38 9.41
C LYS A 24 21.71 -24.21 9.60
N ILE A 25 21.38 -23.27 10.48
CA ILE A 25 22.30 -22.21 10.92
C ILE A 25 23.50 -22.90 11.56
N THR A 26 24.67 -22.79 10.94
CA THR A 26 25.92 -23.35 11.47
C THR A 26 26.53 -22.39 12.47
N ASP A 27 26.75 -22.86 13.70
CA ASP A 27 27.19 -22.11 14.88
C ASP A 27 28.68 -21.67 14.87
N ASP A 28 29.46 -22.00 13.83
CA ASP A 28 30.93 -21.82 13.84
C ASP A 28 31.42 -20.40 13.44
N ILE A 29 30.54 -19.40 13.42
CA ILE A 29 30.91 -18.02 13.02
C ILE A 29 30.97 -17.10 14.23
N THR A 30 32.14 -16.53 14.49
CA THR A 30 32.36 -15.56 15.58
C THR A 30 31.63 -14.22 15.31
N CYS A 31 30.95 -13.70 16.32
CA CYS A 31 30.28 -12.40 16.24
C CYS A 31 31.29 -11.24 16.20
N PRO A 32 31.06 -10.21 15.35
CA PRO A 32 31.83 -8.97 15.34
C PRO A 32 31.75 -8.25 16.69
N ALA A 33 32.72 -7.36 16.95
CA ALA A 33 32.74 -6.54 18.16
C ALA A 33 31.45 -5.71 18.32
N ASN A 34 31.01 -5.56 19.58
CA ASN A 34 29.74 -4.92 19.94
C ASN A 34 29.63 -3.49 19.39
N GLU A 35 30.70 -2.69 19.46
CA GLU A 35 30.71 -1.33 18.89
C GLU A 35 30.44 -1.31 17.38
N ALA A 36 30.87 -2.35 16.66
CA ALA A 36 30.77 -2.41 15.22
C ALA A 36 29.38 -2.89 14.77
N ILE A 37 28.74 -3.80 15.51
CA ILE A 37 27.46 -4.41 15.12
C ILE A 37 26.24 -3.76 15.78
N VAL A 38 26.30 -3.31 17.04
CA VAL A 38 25.13 -2.77 17.76
C VAL A 38 24.91 -1.29 17.46
N TYR A 39 26.00 -0.52 17.38
CA TYR A 39 25.97 0.95 17.34
C TYR A 39 26.16 1.57 15.95
N SER A 40 26.35 0.75 14.91
CA SER A 40 26.55 1.23 13.55
C SER A 40 25.22 1.47 12.80
N PRO A 41 24.86 2.70 12.41
CA PRO A 41 23.71 2.94 11.55
C PRO A 41 24.05 2.60 10.09
N PHE A 42 23.06 2.15 9.33
CA PHE A 42 23.08 1.89 7.89
C PHE A 42 24.21 0.97 7.41
N LYS A 43 24.62 0.01 8.26
CA LYS A 43 25.57 -1.04 7.88
C LYS A 43 24.79 -2.32 7.55
N PRO A 44 24.72 -2.71 6.26
CA PRO A 44 24.04 -3.92 5.86
C PRO A 44 24.80 -5.16 6.35
N TRP A 45 24.12 -6.29 6.50
CA TRP A 45 24.74 -7.54 6.99
C TRP A 45 25.94 -7.98 6.14
N PHE A 46 25.89 -7.74 4.82
CA PHE A 46 26.96 -8.11 3.90
C PHE A 46 28.25 -7.30 4.09
N TYR A 47 28.23 -6.26 4.92
CA TYR A 47 29.43 -5.56 5.39
C TYR A 47 30.21 -6.39 6.42
N PHE A 48 29.51 -7.14 7.28
CA PHE A 48 30.12 -7.95 8.34
C PHE A 48 30.45 -9.37 7.87
N TYR A 49 29.62 -9.90 6.98
CA TYR A 49 29.74 -11.27 6.49
C TYR A 49 29.56 -11.31 4.98
N SER A 50 30.54 -11.84 4.25
CA SER A 50 30.42 -12.08 2.82
C SER A 50 29.92 -13.51 2.54
N GLY A 51 29.01 -13.68 1.58
CA GLY A 51 28.60 -15.01 1.09
C GLY A 51 27.10 -15.27 1.17
N SER A 52 26.72 -16.35 1.87
CA SER A 52 25.34 -16.86 1.90
C SER A 52 24.33 -15.87 2.51
N ASN A 53 23.11 -15.84 1.95
CA ASN A 53 21.98 -15.06 2.49
C ASN A 53 21.58 -15.49 3.92
N GLN A 54 21.94 -16.70 4.35
CA GLN A 54 21.68 -17.17 5.72
C GLN A 54 22.49 -16.42 6.78
N LEU A 55 23.60 -15.77 6.40
CA LEU A 55 24.47 -14.99 7.30
C LEU A 55 23.76 -13.74 7.85
N CYS A 56 22.69 -13.30 7.19
CA CYS A 56 21.83 -12.23 7.69
C CYS A 56 21.11 -12.61 9.01
N TRP A 57 20.70 -13.88 9.16
CA TRP A 57 20.10 -14.37 10.41
C TRP A 57 21.12 -14.35 11.54
N ILE A 58 22.34 -14.81 11.27
CA ILE A 58 23.45 -14.78 12.22
C ILE A 58 23.76 -13.33 12.64
N THR A 59 23.75 -12.39 11.70
CA THR A 59 23.94 -10.96 12.00
C THR A 59 22.88 -10.45 12.99
N SER A 60 21.63 -10.86 12.80
CA SER A 60 20.52 -10.46 13.68
C SER A 60 20.65 -11.09 15.08
N ILE A 61 21.03 -12.37 15.14
CA ILE A 61 21.28 -13.10 16.39
C ILE A 61 22.44 -12.44 17.15
N CYS A 62 23.59 -12.27 16.50
CA CYS A 62 24.76 -11.61 17.09
C CYS A 62 24.44 -10.19 17.57
N ALA A 63 23.64 -9.41 16.82
CA ALA A 63 23.25 -8.06 17.21
C ALA A 63 22.39 -8.02 18.49
N LEU A 64 21.53 -9.03 18.70
CA LEU A 64 20.70 -9.15 19.90
C LEU A 64 21.47 -9.73 21.09
N GLU A 65 22.31 -10.73 20.85
CA GLU A 65 23.10 -11.39 21.90
C GLU A 65 24.16 -10.45 22.48
N SER A 66 24.83 -9.69 21.63
CA SER A 66 25.88 -8.73 22.01
C SER A 66 25.35 -7.43 22.65
N ALA A 67 24.05 -7.17 22.55
CA ALA A 67 23.44 -5.96 23.11
C ALA A 67 23.30 -6.04 24.62
N ASP A 68 23.53 -4.92 25.31
CA ASP A 68 23.19 -4.75 26.71
C ASP A 68 21.67 -4.71 26.92
N GLU A 69 21.20 -4.96 28.15
CA GLU A 69 19.77 -5.08 28.45
C GLU A 69 18.97 -3.80 28.12
N ALA A 70 19.56 -2.62 28.33
CA ALA A 70 18.92 -1.36 27.96
C ALA A 70 18.74 -1.26 26.44
N ARG A 71 19.73 -1.71 25.67
CA ARG A 71 19.66 -1.72 24.21
C ARG A 71 18.68 -2.75 23.67
N LYS A 72 18.54 -3.92 24.30
CA LYS A 72 17.50 -4.89 23.96
C LYS A 72 16.10 -4.31 24.14
N GLN A 73 15.86 -3.57 25.22
CA GLN A 73 14.59 -2.85 25.42
C GLN A 73 14.35 -1.80 24.33
N GLN A 74 15.38 -1.08 23.91
CA GLN A 74 15.29 -0.13 22.81
C GLN A 74 14.92 -0.80 21.48
N PHE A 75 15.49 -1.96 21.16
CA PHE A 75 15.11 -2.72 19.96
C PHE A 75 13.64 -3.17 20.02
N GLY A 76 13.18 -3.62 21.19
CA GLY A 76 11.76 -3.93 21.41
C GLY A 76 10.85 -2.72 21.18
N ALA A 77 11.18 -1.56 21.74
CA ALA A 77 10.43 -0.32 21.53
C ALA A 77 10.44 0.13 20.06
N THR A 78 11.59 0.00 19.38
CA THR A 78 11.75 0.33 17.96
C THR A 78 10.88 -0.56 17.08
N ALA A 79 10.84 -1.87 17.35
CA ALA A 79 9.98 -2.80 16.64
C ALA A 79 8.50 -2.44 16.80
N LEU A 80 8.06 -2.00 17.98
CA LEU A 80 6.68 -1.52 18.21
C LEU A 80 6.37 -0.29 17.34
N ILE A 81 7.25 0.71 17.31
CA ILE A 81 7.06 1.92 16.48
C ILE A 81 7.02 1.54 15.00
N MET A 82 7.94 0.70 14.54
CA MET A 82 7.97 0.20 13.16
C MET A 82 6.66 -0.51 12.82
N GLY A 83 6.15 -1.37 13.69
CA GLY A 83 4.86 -2.06 13.50
C GLY A 83 3.64 -1.15 13.44
N LEU A 84 3.72 0.04 14.05
CA LEU A 84 2.66 1.04 13.96
C LEU A 84 2.67 1.81 12.64
N ILE A 85 3.78 1.85 11.90
CA ILE A 85 3.89 2.59 10.65
C ILE A 85 2.82 2.17 9.63
N PRO A 86 2.64 0.87 9.30
CA PRO A 86 1.58 0.41 8.41
C PRO A 86 0.17 0.87 8.81
N LEU A 87 -0.10 0.87 10.12
CA LEU A 87 -1.42 1.19 10.68
C LEU A 87 -1.67 2.70 10.79
N THR A 88 -0.63 3.50 10.97
CA THR A 88 -0.75 4.95 11.22
C THR A 88 -0.52 5.76 9.95
N LEU A 89 0.50 5.43 9.16
CA LEU A 89 0.85 6.24 7.99
C LEU A 89 0.02 5.86 6.77
N LYS A 90 -0.16 4.57 6.45
CA LYS A 90 -1.04 4.19 5.33
C LYS A 90 -2.48 4.67 5.56
N ASP A 91 -2.86 4.74 6.83
CA ASP A 91 -4.24 4.71 7.27
C ASP A 91 -4.72 6.00 7.97
N VAL A 92 -3.98 6.57 8.90
CA VAL A 92 -4.46 7.71 9.70
C VAL A 92 -3.98 9.05 9.11
N ALA A 93 -2.91 9.06 8.32
CA ALA A 93 -2.34 10.28 7.77
C ALA A 93 -3.04 10.74 6.47
N TRP A 94 -4.16 11.46 6.64
CA TRP A 94 -4.69 12.49 5.71
C TRP A 94 -5.28 12.02 4.34
N PRO A 95 -6.33 12.69 3.80
CA PRO A 95 -7.21 13.72 4.38
C PRO A 95 -8.37 13.11 5.19
N GLU A 96 -9.19 13.94 5.85
CA GLU A 96 -10.33 13.50 6.70
C GLU A 96 -11.14 12.39 6.01
N ARG A 97 -11.22 11.23 6.67
CA ARG A 97 -11.91 10.01 6.22
C ARG A 97 -11.36 9.35 4.95
N ARG A 98 -10.25 9.81 4.37
CA ARG A 98 -9.61 9.30 3.13
C ARG A 98 -10.49 9.34 1.89
N ILE A 99 -11.55 10.13 1.93
CA ILE A 99 -12.54 10.17 0.86
C ILE A 99 -12.01 11.10 -0.23
N ALA A 100 -11.83 10.56 -1.42
CA ALA A 100 -11.72 11.35 -2.63
C ALA A 100 -13.13 11.50 -3.21
N LEU A 101 -13.70 12.70 -3.09
CA LEU A 101 -14.99 13.01 -3.69
C LEU A 101 -14.82 13.08 -5.22
N VAL A 102 -15.44 12.14 -5.91
CA VAL A 102 -15.42 12.07 -7.38
C VAL A 102 -16.81 12.40 -7.92
N SER A 103 -16.88 13.08 -9.06
CA SER A 103 -18.15 13.41 -9.72
C SER A 103 -18.83 12.20 -10.39
N ALA A 104 -18.07 11.15 -10.69
CA ALA A 104 -18.54 9.97 -11.40
C ALA A 104 -17.85 8.70 -10.88
N PRO A 105 -18.46 7.51 -11.02
CA PRO A 105 -17.86 6.26 -10.59
C PRO A 105 -16.61 5.93 -11.42
N LEU A 106 -15.42 5.90 -10.80
CA LEU A 106 -14.17 5.58 -11.50
C LEU A 106 -14.18 4.21 -12.23
N PRO A 107 -13.45 4.08 -13.36
CA PRO A 107 -13.24 2.79 -14.01
C PRO A 107 -12.53 1.82 -13.07
N PHE A 108 -12.78 0.52 -13.24
CA PHE A 108 -12.28 -0.53 -12.33
C PHE A 108 -10.77 -0.40 -12.04
N ALA A 109 -9.93 -0.27 -13.07
CA ALA A 109 -8.48 -0.16 -12.89
C ALA A 109 -8.08 1.08 -12.06
N ALA A 110 -8.66 2.25 -12.33
CA ALA A 110 -8.43 3.45 -11.54
C ALA A 110 -8.96 3.31 -10.11
N ALA A 111 -10.13 2.71 -9.96
CA ALA A 111 -10.77 2.44 -8.68
C ALA A 111 -9.92 1.50 -7.79
N VAL A 112 -9.20 0.55 -8.40
CA VAL A 112 -8.23 -0.33 -7.74
C VAL A 112 -6.97 0.45 -7.35
N ILE A 113 -6.39 1.21 -8.28
CA ILE A 113 -5.15 1.99 -8.03
C ILE A 113 -5.37 3.00 -6.90
N VAL A 114 -6.44 3.79 -6.95
CA VAL A 114 -6.79 4.80 -5.93
C VAL A 114 -6.96 4.14 -4.55
N ARG A 115 -7.67 2.99 -4.50
CA ARG A 115 -7.84 2.21 -3.27
C ARG A 115 -6.53 1.61 -2.76
N ALA A 116 -5.65 1.12 -3.63
CA ALA A 116 -4.36 0.54 -3.23
C ALA A 116 -3.43 1.60 -2.61
N LEU A 117 -3.50 2.83 -3.12
CA LEU A 117 -2.82 4.02 -2.60
C LEU A 117 -3.51 4.59 -1.33
N GLY A 118 -4.64 4.00 -0.94
CA GLY A 118 -5.35 4.24 0.32
C GLY A 118 -6.29 5.45 0.30
N LEU A 119 -6.78 5.87 -0.87
CA LEU A 119 -7.93 6.76 -0.95
C LEU A 119 -9.18 5.95 -1.32
N GLU A 120 -10.32 6.38 -0.80
CA GLU A 120 -11.62 5.83 -1.15
C GLU A 120 -12.35 6.78 -2.11
N PRO A 121 -12.57 6.38 -3.37
CA PRO A 121 -13.33 7.20 -4.30
C PRO A 121 -14.83 7.05 -4.02
N THR A 122 -15.42 8.07 -3.42
CA THR A 122 -16.86 8.15 -3.13
C THR A 122 -17.50 9.17 -4.06
N VAL A 123 -18.68 8.85 -4.59
CA VAL A 123 -19.38 9.76 -5.48
C VAL A 123 -20.20 10.76 -4.67
N VAL A 124 -20.12 12.04 -5.04
CA VAL A 124 -20.94 13.10 -4.42
C VAL A 124 -22.37 13.02 -4.96
N GLY A 125 -23.32 12.73 -4.07
CA GLY A 125 -24.75 12.85 -4.35
C GLY A 125 -25.39 11.66 -5.07
N GLU A 126 -26.70 11.78 -5.28
CA GLU A 126 -27.47 10.84 -6.10
C GLU A 126 -27.19 11.13 -7.57
N LEU A 127 -26.52 10.19 -8.24
CA LEU A 127 -26.29 10.25 -9.68
C LEU A 127 -27.56 9.82 -10.41
N ASP A 128 -28.01 10.65 -11.34
CA ASP A 128 -29.05 10.30 -12.29
C ASP A 128 -28.59 9.14 -13.20
N GLY A 129 -29.49 8.19 -13.47
CA GLY A 129 -29.19 6.96 -14.21
C GLY A 129 -28.61 7.23 -15.60
N ASP A 130 -29.05 8.31 -16.24
CA ASP A 130 -28.60 8.73 -17.57
C ASP A 130 -27.15 9.26 -17.57
N GLN A 131 -26.72 9.91 -16.48
CA GLN A 131 -25.33 10.36 -16.32
C GLN A 131 -24.38 9.18 -16.12
N VAL A 132 -24.83 8.16 -15.37
CA VAL A 132 -24.09 6.91 -15.18
C VAL A 132 -23.96 6.15 -16.49
N GLN A 133 -25.05 6.01 -17.26
CA GLN A 133 -25.06 5.30 -18.54
C GLN A 133 -24.10 5.94 -19.57
N ARG A 134 -24.15 7.28 -19.72
CA ARG A 134 -23.24 8.03 -20.61
C ARG A 134 -21.78 7.87 -20.21
N TYR A 135 -21.49 7.85 -18.91
CA TYR A 135 -20.14 7.67 -18.39
C TYR A 135 -19.64 6.23 -18.58
N VAL A 136 -20.49 5.23 -18.37
CA VAL A 136 -20.17 3.81 -18.63
C VAL A 136 -19.88 3.58 -20.12
N GLN A 137 -20.62 4.23 -21.00
CA GLN A 137 -20.38 4.17 -22.44
C GLN A 137 -19.07 4.87 -22.85
N TRP A 138 -18.72 5.99 -22.21
CA TRP A 138 -17.41 6.63 -22.36
C TRP A 138 -16.25 5.72 -21.87
N MET A 139 -16.46 4.98 -20.77
CA MET A 139 -15.48 4.05 -20.22
C MET A 139 -15.23 2.79 -21.07
N GLN A 140 -16.17 2.39 -21.93
CA GLN A 140 -15.99 1.26 -22.85
C GLN A 140 -15.03 1.59 -24.01
N GLY A 141 -14.68 2.86 -24.21
CA GLY A 141 -13.59 3.27 -25.09
C GLY A 141 -12.24 2.74 -24.57
N ILE A 142 -11.53 2.01 -25.43
CA ILE A 142 -10.32 1.24 -25.09
C ILE A 142 -9.31 2.09 -24.29
N MET A 143 -9.19 1.76 -23.00
CA MET A 143 -8.05 1.97 -22.11
C MET A 143 -7.35 3.35 -22.17
N PHE A 144 -7.75 4.32 -21.34
CA PHE A 144 -7.06 5.62 -21.11
C PHE A 144 -6.74 6.50 -22.34
N THR A 145 -6.93 6.02 -23.58
CA THR A 145 -6.45 6.65 -24.82
C THR A 145 -7.14 7.98 -25.09
N ASN A 146 -8.40 8.12 -24.69
CA ASN A 146 -9.17 9.36 -24.85
C ASN A 146 -9.02 10.36 -23.68
N VAL A 147 -8.35 9.99 -22.59
CA VAL A 147 -8.14 10.89 -21.43
C VAL A 147 -7.06 11.92 -21.72
N GLY A 148 -6.03 11.55 -22.51
CA GLY A 148 -4.93 12.45 -22.88
C GLY A 148 -5.30 13.56 -23.86
N LEU A 149 -6.35 13.37 -24.66
CA LEU A 149 -6.72 14.31 -25.74
C LEU A 149 -7.51 15.54 -25.26
N ARG A 150 -8.09 15.50 -24.06
CA ARG A 150 -8.99 16.55 -23.55
C ARG A 150 -8.63 17.08 -22.16
N SER A 151 -7.56 16.56 -21.54
CA SER A 151 -7.10 17.00 -20.23
C SER A 151 -6.18 18.22 -20.35
N ASN A 152 -6.32 19.17 -19.42
CA ASN A 152 -5.41 20.30 -19.30
C ASN A 152 -3.97 19.79 -19.13
N ILE A 153 -3.02 20.31 -19.91
CA ILE A 153 -1.59 19.96 -19.86
C ILE A 153 -1.08 20.00 -18.41
N TRP A 154 -1.53 20.97 -17.61
CA TRP A 154 -1.18 21.09 -16.20
C TRP A 154 -1.61 19.89 -15.34
N THR A 155 -2.76 19.28 -15.63
CA THR A 155 -3.23 18.09 -14.92
C THR A 155 -2.38 16.88 -15.28
N ILE A 156 -2.02 16.72 -16.55
CA ILE A 156 -1.11 15.66 -17.00
C ILE A 156 0.26 15.81 -16.33
N VAL A 157 0.81 17.03 -16.29
CA VAL A 157 2.08 17.33 -15.62
C VAL A 157 2.01 17.02 -14.12
N ARG A 158 0.91 17.35 -13.43
CA ARG A 158 0.72 17.03 -12.00
C ARG A 158 0.65 15.52 -11.74
N VAL A 159 -0.07 14.78 -12.58
CA VAL A 159 -0.16 13.32 -12.48
C VAL A 159 1.21 12.68 -12.74
N GLY A 160 1.89 13.08 -13.82
CA GLY A 160 3.23 12.58 -14.14
C GLY A 160 4.26 12.92 -13.05
N GLY A 161 4.23 14.15 -12.54
CA GLY A 161 5.12 14.59 -11.46
C GLY A 161 4.88 13.83 -10.15
N SER A 162 3.62 13.65 -9.74
CA SER A 162 3.30 12.88 -8.53
C SER A 162 3.63 11.39 -8.67
N PHE A 163 3.47 10.81 -9.85
CA PHE A 163 3.93 9.45 -10.14
C PHE A 163 5.45 9.32 -10.02
N LEU A 164 6.21 10.28 -10.56
CA LEU A 164 7.67 10.30 -10.44
C LEU A 164 8.11 10.40 -8.97
N VAL A 165 7.48 11.29 -8.20
CA VAL A 165 7.75 11.43 -6.75
C VAL A 165 7.44 10.14 -5.99
N LEU A 166 6.36 9.43 -6.36
CA LEU A 166 6.03 8.13 -5.79
C LEU A 166 7.11 7.08 -6.10
N LEU A 167 7.60 7.01 -7.34
CA LEU A 167 8.68 6.10 -7.72
C LEU A 167 9.98 6.39 -6.96
N ILE A 168 10.35 7.68 -6.83
CA ILE A 168 11.50 8.10 -6.04
C ILE A 168 11.33 7.68 -4.58
N SER A 169 10.14 7.87 -4.01
CA SER A 169 9.84 7.51 -2.62
C SER A 169 9.94 5.99 -2.39
N TYR A 170 9.46 5.17 -3.32
CA TYR A 170 9.66 3.71 -3.27
C TYR A 170 11.12 3.30 -3.46
N GLY A 171 11.88 4.00 -4.30
CA GLY A 171 13.32 3.81 -4.44
C GLY A 171 14.07 4.11 -3.14
N LEU A 172 13.74 5.22 -2.48
CA LEU A 172 14.29 5.56 -1.16
C LEU A 172 13.92 4.53 -0.11
N LEU A 173 12.68 4.02 -0.12
CA LEU A 173 12.26 2.95 0.77
C LEU A 173 13.06 1.67 0.55
N ALA A 174 13.29 1.27 -0.70
CA ALA A 174 14.12 0.12 -1.03
C ALA A 174 15.57 0.31 -0.56
N LEU A 175 16.15 1.51 -0.74
CA LEU A 175 17.50 1.81 -0.28
C LEU A 175 17.59 1.72 1.25
N VAL A 176 16.66 2.35 1.97
CA VAL A 176 16.63 2.27 3.44
C VAL A 176 16.49 0.82 3.89
N GLU A 177 15.67 0.00 3.23
CA GLU A 177 15.54 -1.41 3.56
C GLU A 177 16.83 -2.22 3.30
N ILE A 178 17.51 -1.98 2.17
CA ILE A 178 18.75 -2.68 1.81
C ILE A 178 19.90 -2.31 2.75
N PHE A 179 20.02 -1.03 3.12
CA PHE A 179 21.11 -0.51 3.93
C PHE A 179 20.84 -0.56 5.44
N SER A 180 19.58 -0.67 5.85
CA SER A 180 19.23 -0.96 7.25
C SER A 180 19.70 -2.37 7.62
N LYS A 181 20.06 -2.57 8.89
CA LYS A 181 20.25 -3.93 9.43
C LYS A 181 18.96 -4.70 9.19
N ARG A 182 19.06 -5.74 8.35
CA ARG A 182 17.90 -6.38 7.73
C ARG A 182 16.95 -6.94 8.78
N SER A 183 15.69 -7.07 8.35
CA SER A 183 14.70 -7.86 9.07
C SER A 183 15.16 -9.31 9.18
N SER A 184 14.85 -9.94 10.30
CA SER A 184 15.01 -11.38 10.48
C SER A 184 14.23 -12.16 9.39
N LEU A 185 12.99 -11.76 9.10
CA LEU A 185 12.18 -12.31 7.98
C LEU A 185 12.74 -11.93 6.59
N GLY A 186 13.52 -10.85 6.52
CA GLY A 186 14.01 -10.18 5.31
C GLY A 186 15.27 -10.77 4.67
N CYS A 187 15.86 -11.80 5.27
CA CYS A 187 17.21 -12.23 4.89
C CYS A 187 17.33 -12.79 3.46
N ILE A 188 16.28 -13.42 2.95
CA ILE A 188 16.24 -13.98 1.58
C ILE A 188 15.87 -12.92 0.54
N TYR A 189 15.10 -11.89 0.92
CA TYR A 189 14.51 -10.93 -0.02
C TYR A 189 14.52 -9.50 0.56
N PRO A 190 15.34 -8.57 0.06
CA PRO A 190 15.62 -7.30 0.76
C PRO A 190 14.65 -6.15 0.45
N VAL A 191 13.44 -6.46 -0.03
CA VAL A 191 12.49 -5.47 -0.57
C VAL A 191 11.05 -5.80 -0.12
N PHE A 192 10.90 -6.32 1.10
CA PHE A 192 9.61 -6.71 1.70
C PHE A 192 8.72 -5.51 2.00
N ALA A 193 9.25 -4.39 2.49
CA ALA A 193 8.43 -3.23 2.83
C ALA A 193 7.81 -2.62 1.56
N VAL A 194 8.61 -2.51 0.50
CA VAL A 194 8.15 -2.08 -0.82
C VAL A 194 7.17 -3.09 -1.43
N SER A 195 7.46 -4.39 -1.32
CA SER A 195 6.54 -5.44 -1.80
C SER A 195 5.21 -5.41 -1.08
N TRP A 196 5.19 -5.10 0.21
CA TRP A 196 3.98 -4.89 0.97
C TRP A 196 3.18 -3.67 0.44
N CYS A 197 3.84 -2.60 0.01
CA CYS A 197 3.14 -1.49 -0.65
C CYS A 197 2.41 -1.96 -1.92
N PHE A 198 3.05 -2.80 -2.75
CA PHE A 198 2.45 -3.36 -3.96
C PHE A 198 1.38 -4.42 -3.67
N ALA A 199 1.55 -5.24 -2.62
CA ALA A 199 0.59 -6.25 -2.21
C ALA A 199 -0.78 -5.64 -1.84
N GLY A 200 -0.83 -4.34 -1.52
CA GLY A 200 -2.07 -3.59 -1.27
C GLY A 200 -3.02 -3.53 -2.48
N VAL A 201 -2.54 -3.86 -3.68
CA VAL A 201 -3.39 -4.00 -4.88
C VAL A 201 -4.39 -5.16 -4.72
N LEU A 202 -4.01 -6.25 -4.05
CA LEU A 202 -4.89 -7.41 -3.86
C LEU A 202 -6.17 -7.08 -3.07
N PRO A 203 -6.10 -6.55 -1.83
CA PRO A 203 -7.32 -6.18 -1.10
C PRO A 203 -8.07 -5.02 -1.78
N ALA A 204 -7.38 -4.15 -2.52
CA ALA A 204 -8.02 -3.11 -3.32
C ALA A 204 -8.82 -3.68 -4.51
N MET A 205 -8.33 -4.73 -5.18
CA MET A 205 -9.06 -5.46 -6.22
C MET A 205 -10.30 -6.14 -5.67
N ILE A 206 -10.17 -6.85 -4.55
CA ILE A 206 -11.31 -7.51 -3.89
C ILE A 206 -12.36 -6.45 -3.53
N HIS A 207 -11.96 -5.34 -2.91
CA HIS A 207 -12.86 -4.24 -2.59
C HIS A 207 -13.55 -3.71 -3.85
N ALA A 208 -12.80 -3.40 -4.91
CA ALA A 208 -13.37 -2.87 -6.15
C ALA A 208 -14.36 -3.84 -6.82
N LEU A 209 -14.09 -5.15 -6.79
CA LEU A 209 -15.00 -6.17 -7.32
C LEU A 209 -16.32 -6.22 -6.54
N PHE A 210 -16.27 -6.23 -5.21
CA PHE A 210 -17.47 -6.21 -4.36
C PHE A 210 -18.25 -4.90 -4.50
N ALA A 211 -17.57 -3.77 -4.69
CA ALA A 211 -18.21 -2.49 -4.99
C ALA A 211 -18.92 -2.50 -6.34
N MET A 212 -18.31 -3.10 -7.38
CA MET A 212 -18.93 -3.27 -8.70
C MET A 212 -20.15 -4.19 -8.64
N GLN A 213 -20.04 -5.33 -7.95
CA GLN A 213 -21.14 -6.29 -7.83
C GLN A 213 -22.36 -5.68 -7.13
N ARG A 214 -22.15 -4.88 -6.08
CA ARG A 214 -23.24 -4.14 -5.40
C ARG A 214 -23.94 -3.13 -6.33
N ARG A 215 -23.18 -2.47 -7.21
CA ARG A 215 -23.75 -1.53 -8.20
C ARG A 215 -24.60 -2.25 -9.25
N GLN A 216 -24.15 -3.41 -9.73
CA GLN A 216 -24.91 -4.20 -10.70
C GLN A 216 -26.20 -4.76 -10.10
N GLY A 217 -26.18 -5.19 -8.84
CA GLY A 217 -27.37 -5.70 -8.16
C GLY A 217 -28.47 -4.65 -7.94
N LYS A 218 -28.11 -3.39 -7.69
CA LYS A 218 -29.08 -2.28 -7.57
C LYS A 218 -29.65 -1.82 -8.92
N GLY A 219 -28.93 -1.98 -10.03
CA GLY A 219 -29.38 -1.55 -11.36
C GLY A 219 -30.43 -2.46 -12.02
N SER A 220 -30.62 -3.70 -11.53
CA SER A 220 -31.59 -4.66 -12.12
C SER A 220 -32.97 -4.66 -11.44
N GLY A 221 -33.19 -3.87 -10.39
CA GLY A 221 -34.43 -3.87 -9.63
C GLY A 221 -34.83 -2.48 -9.16
N GLY A 222 -35.55 -1.73 -10.00
CA GLY A 222 -36.30 -0.55 -9.59
C GLY A 222 -35.52 0.76 -9.57
N SER A 223 -36.24 1.82 -9.92
CA SER A 223 -35.89 3.24 -9.99
C SER A 223 -35.59 3.87 -8.63
N ASP A 224 -34.76 3.23 -7.80
CA ASP A 224 -34.30 3.81 -6.55
C ASP A 224 -32.95 4.52 -6.75
N PRO A 225 -32.79 5.75 -6.23
CA PRO A 225 -31.54 6.47 -6.35
C PRO A 225 -30.40 5.64 -5.76
N LEU A 226 -29.30 5.56 -6.51
CA LEU A 226 -28.13 4.77 -6.14
C LEU A 226 -27.45 5.44 -4.94
N SER A 227 -27.92 5.15 -3.72
CA SER A 227 -27.24 5.57 -2.49
C SER A 227 -25.87 4.87 -2.45
N THR A 228 -24.84 5.66 -2.77
CA THR A 228 -23.42 5.30 -2.74
C THR A 228 -22.75 5.69 -1.43
N GLY A 229 -23.52 6.23 -0.48
CA GLY A 229 -23.04 6.73 0.80
C GLY A 229 -22.95 5.64 1.87
N SER A 230 -21.91 4.81 1.82
CA SER A 230 -21.31 4.29 3.05
C SER A 230 -20.00 5.03 3.22
N VAL A 231 -19.99 6.02 4.11
CA VAL A 231 -18.80 6.80 4.41
C VAL A 231 -18.17 6.20 5.66
N SER A 232 -17.26 5.25 5.48
CA SER A 232 -16.48 4.73 6.60
C SER A 232 -15.08 5.35 6.61
N ALA A 233 -14.57 5.64 7.82
CA ALA A 233 -13.26 6.26 8.00
C ALA A 233 -12.10 5.26 7.86
N VAL A 234 -12.41 3.95 7.81
CA VAL A 234 -11.45 2.85 7.70
C VAL A 234 -11.76 2.04 6.45
N GLN A 235 -10.73 1.73 5.66
CA GLN A 235 -10.89 1.00 4.41
C GLN A 235 -11.46 -0.41 4.67
N GLY A 236 -12.72 -0.62 4.30
CA GLY A 236 -13.45 -1.87 4.56
C GLY A 236 -14.29 -1.88 5.84
N ALA A 237 -14.24 -0.86 6.69
CA ALA A 237 -15.24 -0.73 7.75
C ALA A 237 -16.61 -0.49 7.08
N ASP A 238 -17.62 -1.21 7.53
CA ASP A 238 -18.97 -1.25 6.92
C ASP A 238 -19.06 -1.95 5.54
N GLU A 239 -18.00 -2.62 5.11
CA GLU A 239 -17.98 -3.45 3.91
C GLU A 239 -18.27 -4.93 4.20
N ALA A 240 -18.50 -5.70 3.13
CA ALA A 240 -18.69 -7.15 3.25
C ALA A 240 -17.50 -7.82 3.96
N TRP A 241 -17.77 -8.83 4.79
CA TRP A 241 -16.74 -9.53 5.57
C TRP A 241 -15.49 -9.98 4.78
N PRO A 242 -15.55 -10.37 3.47
CA PRO A 242 -14.35 -10.73 2.72
C PRO A 242 -13.41 -9.55 2.47
N VAL A 243 -13.97 -8.34 2.31
CA VAL A 243 -13.20 -7.10 2.13
C VAL A 243 -12.47 -6.76 3.42
N GLN A 244 -13.18 -6.83 4.56
CA GLN A 244 -12.60 -6.63 5.90
C GLN A 244 -11.48 -7.63 6.17
N LEU A 245 -11.70 -8.90 5.87
CA LEU A 245 -10.70 -9.95 6.06
C LEU A 245 -9.46 -9.74 5.18
N ALA A 246 -9.64 -9.34 3.92
CA ALA A 246 -8.53 -9.07 3.01
C ALA A 246 -7.66 -7.89 3.48
N TRP A 247 -8.28 -6.79 3.90
CA TRP A 247 -7.56 -5.65 4.49
C TRP A 247 -6.92 -6.02 5.84
N GLY A 248 -7.63 -6.78 6.69
CA GLY A 248 -7.10 -7.26 7.96
C GLY A 248 -5.82 -8.09 7.79
N ILE A 249 -5.82 -9.08 6.89
CA ILE A 249 -4.61 -9.88 6.58
C ILE A 249 -3.49 -8.99 6.05
N TYR A 250 -3.81 -8.04 5.18
CA TYR A 250 -2.85 -7.11 4.62
C TYR A 250 -2.15 -6.26 5.70
N TYR A 251 -2.90 -5.73 6.66
CA TYR A 251 -2.34 -4.95 7.77
C TYR A 251 -1.54 -5.82 8.74
N VAL A 252 -2.03 -7.02 9.09
CA VAL A 252 -1.29 -7.96 9.95
C VAL A 252 0.06 -8.33 9.30
N ALA A 253 0.07 -8.64 8.01
CA ALA A 253 1.31 -8.92 7.28
C ALA A 253 2.25 -7.71 7.27
N GLY A 254 1.72 -6.50 7.07
CA GLY A 254 2.49 -5.26 7.15
C GLY A 254 3.13 -5.06 8.52
N THR A 255 2.35 -5.19 9.59
CA THR A 255 2.86 -5.09 10.96
C THR A 255 3.99 -6.08 11.20
N LEU A 256 3.83 -7.36 10.80
CA LEU A 256 4.88 -8.37 10.96
C LEU A 256 6.15 -8.05 10.16
N ILE A 257 6.00 -7.56 8.92
CA ILE A 257 7.14 -7.15 8.09
C ILE A 257 7.90 -6.01 8.78
N PHE A 258 7.22 -4.98 9.26
CA PHE A 258 7.89 -3.83 9.84
C PHE A 258 8.45 -4.12 11.24
N THR A 259 7.75 -4.87 12.10
CA THR A 259 8.24 -5.25 13.43
C THR A 259 9.49 -6.13 13.34
N SER A 260 9.61 -6.94 12.28
CA SER A 260 10.79 -7.78 12.07
C SER A 260 12.07 -6.98 11.78
N ILE A 261 11.96 -5.70 11.42
CA ILE A 261 13.08 -4.76 11.28
C ILE A 261 13.41 -4.17 12.67
N MET A 262 13.89 -5.02 13.58
CA MET A 262 14.03 -4.67 15.00
C MET A 262 15.39 -4.07 15.39
N ALA A 263 16.46 -4.45 14.71
CA ALA A 263 17.84 -4.08 15.07
C ALA A 263 18.24 -2.70 14.54
N VAL A 264 17.34 -1.73 14.65
CA VAL A 264 17.45 -0.40 14.06
C VAL A 264 17.82 0.62 15.13
N THR A 265 18.79 1.48 14.83
CA THR A 265 19.17 2.62 15.67
C THR A 265 18.09 3.70 15.65
N VAL A 266 18.09 4.62 16.64
CA VAL A 266 17.12 5.74 16.66
C VAL A 266 17.21 6.61 15.39
N VAL A 267 18.43 6.81 14.89
CA VAL A 267 18.66 7.60 13.67
C VAL A 267 18.06 6.89 12.45
N GLU A 268 18.29 5.59 12.31
CA GLU A 268 17.68 4.81 11.22
C GLU A 268 16.15 4.78 11.34
N LEU A 269 15.59 4.59 12.55
CA LEU A 269 14.15 4.64 12.78
C LEU A 269 13.56 5.98 12.32
N THR A 270 14.25 7.08 12.62
CA THR A 270 13.84 8.42 12.18
C THR A 270 13.77 8.51 10.65
N VAL A 271 14.78 7.99 9.95
CA VAL A 271 14.80 7.94 8.49
C VAL A 271 13.69 7.05 7.94
N TRP A 272 13.44 5.88 8.56
CA TRP A 272 12.31 5.01 8.21
C TRP A 272 10.97 5.74 8.29
N VAL A 273 10.72 6.46 9.39
CA VAL A 273 9.48 7.24 9.59
C VAL A 273 9.36 8.34 8.53
N PHE A 274 10.42 9.09 8.23
CA PHE A 274 10.39 10.15 7.22
C PHE A 274 10.14 9.61 5.82
N VAL A 275 10.84 8.55 5.42
CA VAL A 275 10.66 7.93 4.10
C VAL A 275 9.24 7.37 3.96
N GLN A 276 8.70 6.74 5.01
CA GLN A 276 7.33 6.23 4.98
C GLN A 276 6.26 7.33 4.95
N THR A 277 6.53 8.45 5.63
CA THR A 277 5.70 9.65 5.51
C THR A 277 5.71 10.17 4.07
N ALA A 278 6.89 10.22 3.43
CA ALA A 278 7.02 10.62 2.03
C ALA A 278 6.29 9.66 1.07
N VAL A 279 6.46 8.34 1.24
CA VAL A 279 5.74 7.31 0.46
C VAL A 279 4.23 7.48 0.59
N THR A 280 3.75 7.69 1.81
CA THR A 280 2.32 7.90 2.09
C THR A 280 1.82 9.16 1.38
N ALA A 281 2.48 10.30 1.61
CA ALA A 281 2.09 11.57 1.01
C ALA A 281 2.10 11.48 -0.53
N ALA A 282 3.16 10.92 -1.12
CA ALA A 282 3.25 10.71 -2.56
C ALA A 282 2.13 9.80 -3.10
N SER A 283 1.80 8.73 -2.37
CA SER A 283 0.72 7.81 -2.73
C SER A 283 -0.65 8.51 -2.75
N LYS A 284 -0.96 9.26 -1.70
CA LYS A 284 -2.23 10.02 -1.62
C LYS A 284 -2.30 11.11 -2.69
N MET A 285 -1.21 11.85 -2.90
CA MET A 285 -1.14 12.91 -3.92
C MET A 285 -1.34 12.36 -5.32
N PHE A 286 -0.68 11.24 -5.65
CA PHE A 286 -0.87 10.58 -6.95
C PHE A 286 -2.31 10.07 -7.12
N ALA A 287 -2.88 9.43 -6.10
CA ALA A 287 -4.26 8.97 -6.12
C ALA A 287 -5.26 10.13 -6.32
N LEU A 288 -5.05 11.25 -5.63
CA LEU A 288 -5.87 12.46 -5.75
C LEU A 288 -5.77 13.06 -7.15
N TYR A 289 -4.56 13.21 -7.69
CA TYR A 289 -4.40 13.73 -9.05
C TYR A 289 -4.96 12.79 -10.11
N LEU A 290 -4.91 11.47 -9.89
CA LEU A 290 -5.55 10.49 -10.75
C LEU A 290 -7.07 10.62 -10.71
N CYS A 291 -7.66 10.85 -9.53
CA CYS A 291 -9.08 11.20 -9.41
C CYS A 291 -9.43 12.51 -10.14
N LEU A 292 -8.60 13.54 -10.03
CA LEU A 292 -8.80 14.82 -10.72
C LEU A 292 -8.62 14.72 -12.24
N LEU A 293 -7.72 13.87 -12.72
CA LEU A 293 -7.53 13.61 -14.15
C LEU A 293 -8.76 12.91 -14.75
N LEU A 294 -9.34 12.00 -13.99
CA LEU A 294 -10.53 11.22 -14.39
C LEU A 294 -11.85 11.93 -14.07
N ARG A 295 -11.78 13.11 -13.43
CA ARG A 295 -12.91 14.02 -13.31
C ARG A 295 -13.26 14.49 -14.71
N ASN A 296 -14.35 13.92 -15.24
CA ASN A 296 -14.87 14.26 -16.57
C ASN A 296 -15.01 15.79 -16.71
N PRO A 297 -14.50 16.42 -17.79
CA PRO A 297 -14.90 17.77 -18.14
C PRO A 297 -16.34 17.73 -18.71
N ASP A 298 -17.25 18.29 -17.92
CA ASP A 298 -18.53 18.91 -18.27
C ASP A 298 -19.78 18.06 -18.53
N SER A 299 -20.84 18.52 -17.87
CA SER A 299 -22.15 18.66 -18.51
C SER A 299 -22.98 19.89 -18.07
N VAL A 300 -22.57 20.71 -17.09
CA VAL A 300 -23.41 21.84 -16.58
C VAL A 300 -22.64 23.13 -16.26
N ALA A 301 -21.32 23.09 -16.01
CA ALA A 301 -20.59 24.27 -15.53
C ALA A 301 -20.25 25.32 -16.60
N SER A 302 -20.18 24.96 -17.89
CA SER A 302 -20.07 25.96 -18.96
C SER A 302 -21.41 26.57 -19.35
N GLN A 303 -22.53 25.87 -19.09
CA GLN A 303 -23.85 26.30 -19.52
C GLN A 303 -24.45 27.34 -18.56
N ILE A 304 -24.24 27.19 -17.25
CA ILE A 304 -24.64 28.23 -16.29
C ILE A 304 -23.84 29.52 -16.47
N ARG A 305 -22.56 29.44 -16.88
CA ARG A 305 -21.75 30.65 -17.15
C ARG A 305 -22.04 31.30 -18.50
N SER A 306 -22.55 30.55 -19.49
CA SER A 306 -23.04 31.13 -20.77
C SER A 306 -24.47 31.64 -20.69
N ASP A 307 -25.24 31.20 -19.68
CA ASP A 307 -26.60 31.67 -19.43
C ASP A 307 -26.64 32.86 -18.44
N GLU A 308 -25.49 33.20 -17.83
CA GLU A 308 -25.29 34.36 -16.93
C GLU A 308 -24.39 35.48 -17.50
N GLU A 309 -23.90 35.38 -18.75
CA GLU A 309 -23.25 36.47 -19.53
C GLU A 309 -24.10 36.86 -20.75
#